data_AF-W5YUL5-F1
#
_entry.id   AF-W5YUL5-F1
#
_cell.length_a   1.000
_cell.length_b   1.000
_cell.length_c   1.000
_cell.angle_alpha   90.00
_cell.angle_beta   90.00
_cell.angle_gamma   90.00
#
_symmetry.space_group_name_H-M   'P 1'
#
loop_
_entity.id
_entity.type
_entity.pdbx_description
1 polymer ?
#
loop_
_entity_poly.entity_id
_entity_poly.type
_entity_poly.pdbx_seq_one_letter_code
_entity_poly.pdbx_strand_id
1 'polypeptide(L)'
;MLGQGLLDFVYWPEKYSTIKTRDRGDEKESLPVVSPNITDADGNPLNYKMRQLSYDKSLEFSALPRSFREKICSGSVKNHTEIDYKCYSIENGSKQEYISASRFLGPDISLYFVVRSRTNNRLKFPLKVVFRKTNHGPRTPEDERDVEQEGVVRYLRKEKVSKYDRSFRPVSTVEIPESTLYRGLHTMKCEVYDSDGILLFRDWIGVMIK
;
A
#
# COMPACT_ATOMS: atom_id res chain seq x y z
N MET A 1 2.53 -19.64 1.75
CA MET A 1 2.03 -19.63 3.15
C MET A 1 2.98 -18.77 3.97
N LEU A 2 2.48 -18.11 5.02
CA LEU A 2 3.27 -17.30 5.95
C LEU A 2 3.35 -18.05 7.28
N GLY A 3 4.56 -18.31 7.75
CA GLY A 3 4.81 -18.92 9.06
C GLY A 3 4.82 -17.87 10.17
N GLN A 4 4.57 -18.30 11.40
CA GLN A 4 4.50 -17.45 12.59
C GLN A 4 5.68 -16.48 12.74
N GLY A 5 6.91 -16.93 12.48
CA GLY A 5 8.08 -16.06 12.62
C GLY A 5 8.02 -14.81 11.74
N LEU A 6 7.52 -14.94 10.51
CA LEU A 6 7.36 -13.80 9.58
C LEU A 6 6.13 -12.96 9.92
N LEU A 7 5.04 -13.61 10.35
CA LEU A 7 3.83 -12.91 10.82
C LEU A 7 4.16 -12.00 12.00
N ASP A 8 4.90 -12.52 12.98
CA ASP A 8 5.30 -11.78 14.19
C ASP A 8 6.40 -10.75 13.87
N PHE A 9 7.29 -11.05 12.91
CA PHE A 9 8.36 -10.11 12.54
C PHE A 9 7.83 -8.84 11.86
N VAL A 10 6.81 -8.95 11.01
CA VAL A 10 6.26 -7.81 10.25
C VAL A 10 4.98 -7.28 10.88
N TYR A 11 4.46 -7.93 11.92
CA TYR A 11 3.06 -7.76 12.36
C TYR A 11 2.11 -7.81 11.15
N TRP A 12 2.19 -8.91 10.40
CA TRP A 12 1.48 -9.05 9.15
C TRP A 12 -0.04 -8.87 9.35
N PRO A 13 -0.70 -7.96 8.62
CA PRO A 13 -2.10 -7.66 8.88
C PRO A 13 -3.02 -8.83 8.51
N GLU A 14 -4.03 -9.10 9.35
CA GLU A 14 -5.00 -10.17 9.08
C GLU A 14 -5.78 -9.91 7.80
N LYS A 15 -5.99 -8.64 7.41
CA LYS A 15 -6.61 -8.28 6.12
C LYS A 15 -5.96 -8.95 4.92
N TYR A 16 -4.65 -9.23 4.98
CA TYR A 16 -3.85 -9.78 3.89
C TYR A 16 -3.53 -11.27 4.04
N SER A 17 -4.14 -11.96 5.01
CA SER A 17 -3.95 -13.40 5.16
C SER A 17 -5.17 -14.10 5.78
N THR A 18 -5.41 -15.34 5.39
CA THR A 18 -6.51 -16.17 5.90
C THR A 18 -5.98 -17.38 6.64
N ILE A 19 -6.82 -17.96 7.51
CA ILE A 19 -6.53 -19.28 8.08
C ILE A 19 -6.75 -20.31 6.97
N LYS A 20 -5.83 -21.27 6.85
CA LYS A 20 -5.98 -22.36 5.89
C LYS A 20 -7.18 -23.22 6.28
N THR A 21 -8.02 -23.58 5.33
CA THR A 21 -9.11 -24.53 5.55
C THR A 21 -8.89 -25.79 4.72
N ARG A 22 -9.35 -26.94 5.22
CA ARG A 22 -9.40 -28.19 4.47
C ARG A 22 -10.82 -28.73 4.50
N ASP A 23 -11.28 -29.25 3.37
CA ASP A 23 -12.57 -29.93 3.30
C ASP A 23 -12.46 -31.31 3.96
N ARG A 24 -13.37 -31.61 4.87
CA ARG A 24 -13.51 -32.89 5.57
C ARG A 24 -14.96 -33.35 5.43
N GLY A 25 -15.26 -33.98 4.30
CA GLY A 25 -16.65 -34.28 3.91
C GLY A 25 -17.38 -32.99 3.53
N ASP A 26 -18.54 -32.74 4.12
CA ASP A 26 -19.35 -31.52 3.91
C ASP A 26 -18.91 -30.34 4.81
N GLU A 27 -17.96 -30.54 5.72
CA GLU A 27 -17.48 -29.52 6.65
C GLU A 27 -16.11 -28.94 6.26
N LYS A 28 -15.91 -27.64 6.53
CA LYS A 28 -14.61 -26.98 6.40
C LYS A 28 -13.90 -26.94 7.75
N GLU A 29 -12.82 -27.71 7.85
CA GLU A 29 -11.95 -27.70 9.03
C GLU A 29 -10.93 -26.56 8.92
N SER A 30 -10.84 -25.75 9.97
CA SER A 30 -9.85 -24.66 10.08
C SER A 30 -8.52 -25.21 10.59
N LEU A 31 -7.42 -24.88 9.90
CA LEU A 31 -6.06 -25.29 10.21
C LEU A 31 -5.21 -24.07 10.57
N PRO A 32 -5.35 -23.52 11.79
CA PRO A 32 -4.63 -22.32 12.24
C PRO A 32 -3.15 -22.57 12.52
N VAL A 33 -2.77 -23.83 12.74
CA VAL A 33 -1.42 -24.26 13.06
C VAL A 33 -0.91 -25.27 12.03
N VAL A 34 0.41 -25.47 11.98
CA VAL A 34 1.01 -26.50 11.15
C VAL A 34 0.50 -27.89 11.59
N SER A 35 0.10 -28.70 10.61
CA SER A 35 -0.34 -30.08 10.81
C SER A 35 0.64 -31.04 10.12
N PRO A 36 1.14 -32.09 10.80
CA PRO A 36 0.95 -32.37 12.22
C PRO A 36 1.59 -31.29 13.11
N ASN A 37 1.07 -31.15 14.33
CA ASN A 37 1.58 -30.17 15.29
C ASN A 37 3.02 -30.53 15.69
N ILE A 38 3.90 -29.54 15.72
CA ILE A 38 5.29 -29.71 16.12
C ILE A 38 5.32 -29.68 17.66
N THR A 39 6.03 -30.62 18.28
CA THR A 39 6.21 -30.65 19.73
C THR A 39 7.64 -30.26 20.13
N ASP A 40 7.80 -29.77 21.35
CA ASP A 40 9.12 -29.63 21.97
C ASP A 40 9.68 -31.00 22.43
N ALA A 41 10.86 -30.98 23.08
CA ALA A 41 11.53 -32.17 23.58
C ALA A 41 10.74 -32.91 24.68
N ASP A 42 9.83 -32.21 25.38
CA ASP A 42 8.98 -32.75 26.44
C ASP A 42 7.63 -33.24 25.89
N GLY A 43 7.40 -33.13 24.58
CA GLY A 43 6.17 -33.54 23.91
C GLY A 43 5.05 -32.50 23.93
N ASN A 44 5.30 -31.27 24.42
CA ASN A 44 4.28 -30.23 24.43
C ASN A 44 4.10 -29.62 23.03
N PRO A 45 2.86 -29.38 22.57
CA PRO A 45 2.59 -28.81 21.26
C PRO A 45 3.01 -27.34 21.19
N LEU A 46 3.83 -27.00 20.19
CA LEU A 46 4.28 -25.63 19.90
C LEU A 46 3.20 -24.77 19.25
N ASN A 47 2.19 -25.38 18.61
CA ASN A 47 1.07 -24.68 17.98
C ASN A 47 1.52 -23.60 16.98
N TYR A 48 2.53 -23.91 16.17
CA TYR A 48 3.13 -22.95 15.25
C TYR A 48 2.11 -22.42 14.25
N LYS A 49 1.82 -21.12 14.32
CA LYS A 49 0.79 -20.48 13.49
C LYS A 49 1.17 -20.49 12.02
N MET A 50 0.19 -20.72 11.16
CA MET A 50 0.34 -20.66 9.72
C MET A 50 -0.84 -19.95 9.08
N ARG A 51 -0.56 -19.01 8.18
CA ARG A 51 -1.58 -18.29 7.41
C ARG A 51 -1.37 -18.47 5.91
N GLN A 52 -2.46 -18.49 5.17
CA GLN A 52 -2.45 -18.41 3.71
C GLN A 52 -2.46 -16.95 3.30
N LEU A 53 -1.57 -16.57 2.38
CA LEU A 53 -1.56 -15.21 1.85
C LEU A 53 -2.84 -14.98 1.05
N SER A 54 -3.54 -13.88 1.32
CA SER A 54 -4.64 -13.45 0.45
C SER A 54 -4.03 -12.79 -0.78
N TYR A 55 -3.77 -13.58 -1.82
CA TYR A 55 -3.04 -13.13 -3.02
C TYR A 55 -3.64 -11.85 -3.60
N ASP A 56 -4.92 -11.83 -3.92
CA ASP A 56 -5.58 -10.67 -4.54
C ASP A 56 -5.35 -9.38 -3.75
N LYS A 57 -5.58 -9.42 -2.44
CA LYS A 57 -5.41 -8.26 -1.55
C LYS A 57 -3.94 -7.88 -1.34
N SER A 58 -3.04 -8.85 -1.33
CA SER A 58 -1.61 -8.63 -1.09
C SER A 58 -0.90 -8.09 -2.33
N LEU A 59 -1.43 -8.43 -3.52
CA LEU A 59 -0.91 -7.94 -4.78
C LEU A 59 -1.20 -6.45 -4.97
N GLU A 60 -2.25 -5.91 -4.35
CA GLU A 60 -2.64 -4.49 -4.41
C GLU A 60 -1.50 -3.52 -4.05
N PHE A 61 -0.58 -3.92 -3.17
CA PHE A 61 0.58 -3.11 -2.76
C PHE A 61 1.92 -3.79 -3.08
N SER A 62 1.93 -4.82 -3.91
CA SER A 62 3.17 -5.51 -4.27
C SER A 62 4.11 -4.62 -5.10
N ALA A 63 5.39 -4.99 -5.17
CA ALA A 63 6.39 -4.33 -6.02
C ALA A 63 6.16 -4.53 -7.53
N LEU A 64 5.10 -5.26 -7.93
CA LEU A 64 4.82 -5.53 -9.33
C LEU A 64 4.38 -4.25 -10.07
N PRO A 65 4.68 -4.13 -11.38
CA PRO A 65 4.23 -3.01 -12.19
C PRO A 65 2.72 -2.78 -12.09
N ARG A 66 2.29 -1.53 -11.97
CA ARG A 66 0.87 -1.13 -11.83
C ARG A 66 -0.01 -1.69 -12.96
N SER A 67 0.49 -1.66 -14.21
CA SER A 67 -0.21 -2.22 -15.38
C SER A 67 -0.41 -3.74 -15.32
N PHE A 68 0.42 -4.44 -14.55
CA PHE A 68 0.24 -5.87 -14.29
C PHE A 68 -0.74 -6.08 -13.13
N ARG A 69 -0.61 -5.30 -12.05
CA ARG A 69 -1.53 -5.33 -10.89
C ARG A 69 -2.99 -5.06 -11.29
N GLU A 70 -3.24 -4.10 -12.18
CA GLU A 70 -4.58 -3.80 -12.70
C GLU A 70 -5.28 -5.03 -13.32
N LYS A 71 -4.53 -5.91 -14.00
CA LYS A 71 -5.08 -7.10 -14.67
C LYS A 71 -5.42 -8.24 -13.71
N ILE A 72 -4.75 -8.30 -12.56
CA ILE A 72 -4.85 -9.44 -11.63
C ILE A 72 -5.61 -9.10 -10.34
N CYS A 73 -5.63 -7.83 -9.92
CA CYS A 73 -6.21 -7.44 -8.63
C CYS A 73 -7.72 -7.12 -8.72
N SER A 74 -8.49 -7.86 -9.53
CA SER A 74 -9.96 -7.80 -9.59
C SER A 74 -10.57 -6.38 -9.62
N GLY A 75 -9.91 -5.42 -10.28
CA GLY A 75 -10.37 -4.03 -10.40
C GLY A 75 -10.09 -3.10 -9.21
N SER A 76 -9.37 -3.56 -8.18
CA SER A 76 -8.93 -2.71 -7.07
C SER A 76 -7.94 -1.64 -7.54
N VAL A 77 -6.94 -2.02 -8.34
CA VAL A 77 -5.94 -1.13 -8.94
C VAL A 77 -6.44 -0.65 -10.30
N LYS A 78 -6.32 0.67 -10.55
CA LYS A 78 -6.65 1.30 -11.83
C LYS A 78 -5.46 2.12 -12.29
N ASN A 79 -4.85 1.74 -13.40
CA ASN A 79 -3.68 2.40 -13.95
C ASN A 79 -4.08 3.47 -14.98
N HIS A 80 -3.25 4.51 -15.11
CA HIS A 80 -3.43 5.54 -16.13
C HIS A 80 -2.07 6.00 -16.61
N THR A 81 -1.81 5.94 -17.92
CA THR A 81 -0.48 6.19 -18.52
C THR A 81 0.05 7.61 -18.28
N GLU A 82 -0.85 8.57 -18.09
CA GLU A 82 -0.52 9.98 -17.85
C GLU A 82 -0.33 10.33 -16.36
N ILE A 83 -0.51 9.36 -15.44
CA ILE A 83 -0.45 9.56 -13.98
C ILE A 83 0.60 8.65 -13.35
N ASP A 84 1.57 9.25 -12.66
CA ASP A 84 2.59 8.55 -11.90
C ASP A 84 2.40 8.74 -10.40
N TYR A 85 2.58 7.67 -9.62
CA TYR A 85 2.46 7.66 -8.18
C TYR A 85 3.64 6.89 -7.60
N LYS A 86 4.44 7.57 -6.76
CA LYS A 86 5.68 7.05 -6.19
C LYS A 86 5.83 7.45 -4.74
N CYS A 87 6.63 6.68 -4.00
CA CYS A 87 7.08 7.02 -2.67
C CYS A 87 8.58 7.26 -2.68
N TYR A 88 9.03 8.23 -1.90
CA TYR A 88 10.44 8.50 -1.68
C TYR A 88 10.74 8.53 -0.18
N SER A 89 11.80 7.83 0.23
CA SER A 89 12.34 7.92 1.60
C SER A 89 13.51 8.91 1.65
N ILE A 90 13.66 9.60 2.78
CA ILE A 90 14.85 10.41 3.08
C ILE A 90 15.73 9.64 4.05
N GLU A 91 16.82 9.07 3.55
CA GLU A 91 17.79 8.32 4.35
C GLU A 91 19.14 9.00 4.24
N ASN A 92 19.74 9.32 5.40
CA ASN A 92 21.02 10.04 5.49
C ASN A 92 21.03 11.35 4.67
N GLY A 93 19.90 12.07 4.67
CA GLY A 93 19.74 13.32 3.91
C GLY A 93 19.55 13.16 2.40
N SER A 94 19.54 11.92 1.87
CA SER A 94 19.34 11.64 0.45
C SER A 94 17.93 11.13 0.16
N LYS A 95 17.30 11.68 -0.89
CA LYS A 95 15.98 11.24 -1.38
C LYS A 95 16.14 10.03 -2.29
N GLN A 96 15.63 8.89 -1.87
CA GLN A 96 15.66 7.63 -2.62
C GLN A 96 14.25 7.16 -2.94
N GLU A 97 14.04 6.55 -4.11
CA GLU A 97 12.75 5.95 -4.44
C GLU A 97 12.53 4.71 -3.56
N TYR A 98 11.38 4.67 -2.89
CA TYR A 98 10.94 3.52 -2.13
C TYR A 98 9.93 2.73 -2.97
N ILE A 99 10.35 1.56 -3.44
CA ILE A 99 9.47 0.64 -4.17
C ILE A 99 8.56 -0.05 -3.16
N SER A 100 7.27 -0.12 -3.47
CA SER A 100 6.24 -0.69 -2.59
C SER A 100 6.60 -2.08 -2.06
N ALA A 101 6.56 -2.25 -0.73
CA ALA A 101 6.88 -3.48 0.01
C ALA A 101 8.21 -4.14 -0.40
N SER A 102 9.18 -3.36 -0.91
CA SER A 102 10.45 -3.90 -1.40
C SER A 102 11.50 -4.14 -0.32
N ARG A 103 11.48 -3.34 0.75
CA ARG A 103 12.42 -3.42 1.88
C ARG A 103 11.84 -2.82 3.16
N PHE A 104 12.47 -3.16 4.28
CA PHE A 104 12.15 -2.59 5.58
C PHE A 104 12.84 -1.24 5.79
N LEU A 105 12.07 -0.28 6.28
CA LEU A 105 12.55 1.02 6.75
C LEU A 105 12.65 1.02 8.27
N GLY A 106 13.64 1.73 8.81
CA GLY A 106 13.70 2.01 10.25
C GLY A 106 12.62 3.02 10.68
N PRO A 107 12.46 3.24 12.00
CA PRO A 107 11.60 4.30 12.52
C PRO A 107 12.16 5.69 12.16
N ASP A 108 11.30 6.69 12.21
CA ASP A 108 11.58 8.12 12.05
C ASP A 108 12.20 8.52 10.70
N ILE A 109 11.97 7.72 9.66
CA ILE A 109 12.34 8.03 8.28
C ILE A 109 11.22 8.85 7.66
N SER A 110 11.57 10.01 7.11
CA SER A 110 10.63 10.84 6.35
C SER A 110 10.29 10.20 5.01
N LEU A 111 9.01 10.22 4.67
CA LEU A 111 8.43 9.70 3.44
C LEU A 111 7.72 10.81 2.68
N TYR A 112 7.82 10.76 1.35
CA TYR A 112 7.10 11.65 0.46
C TYR A 112 6.34 10.82 -0.56
N PHE A 113 5.02 10.84 -0.46
CA PHE A 113 4.14 10.23 -1.44
C PHE A 113 3.81 11.27 -2.50
N VAL A 114 4.25 11.03 -3.74
CA VAL A 114 4.26 12.01 -4.82
C VAL A 114 3.39 11.51 -5.96
N VAL A 115 2.44 12.35 -6.39
CA VAL A 115 1.61 12.11 -7.57
C VAL A 115 1.95 13.14 -8.62
N ARG A 116 2.20 12.67 -9.84
CA ARG A 116 2.53 13.49 -11.00
C ARG A 116 1.56 13.20 -12.13
N SER A 117 1.13 14.23 -12.84
CA SER A 117 0.33 14.07 -14.05
C SER A 117 0.91 14.90 -15.18
N ARG A 118 0.91 14.35 -16.40
CA ARG A 118 1.16 15.16 -17.60
C ARG A 118 0.00 16.15 -17.80
N THR A 119 0.30 17.38 -18.17
CA THR A 119 -0.70 18.47 -18.33
C THR A 119 -1.28 18.57 -19.75
N ASN A 120 -1.17 17.50 -20.53
CA ASN A 120 -1.72 17.42 -21.88
C ASN A 120 -3.27 17.45 -21.87
N ASN A 121 -3.88 17.39 -23.05
CA ASN A 121 -5.33 17.49 -23.22
C ASN A 121 -6.08 16.16 -23.02
N ARG A 122 -5.38 15.08 -22.63
CA ARG A 122 -6.00 13.77 -22.36
C ARG A 122 -6.67 13.71 -20.99
N LEU A 123 -6.34 14.65 -20.10
CA LEU A 123 -6.85 14.72 -18.73
C LEU A 123 -7.67 16.01 -18.55
N LYS A 124 -8.83 15.90 -17.89
CA LYS A 124 -9.68 17.05 -17.56
C LYS A 124 -9.28 17.62 -16.19
N PHE A 125 -8.44 18.64 -16.23
CA PHE A 125 -7.98 19.35 -15.03
C PHE A 125 -9.05 20.31 -14.48
N PRO A 126 -9.02 20.64 -13.17
CA PRO A 126 -8.08 20.16 -12.16
C PRO A 126 -8.35 18.72 -11.75
N LEU A 127 -7.29 17.95 -11.48
CA LEU A 127 -7.44 16.58 -11.00
C LEU A 127 -7.44 16.57 -9.47
N LYS A 128 -8.46 15.96 -8.88
CA LYS A 128 -8.55 15.77 -7.43
C LYS A 128 -7.75 14.53 -7.05
N VAL A 129 -6.76 14.70 -6.19
CA VAL A 129 -5.95 13.61 -5.62
C VAL A 129 -6.37 13.39 -4.17
N VAL A 130 -6.65 12.15 -3.80
CA VAL A 130 -7.04 11.78 -2.44
C VAL A 130 -6.08 10.72 -1.92
N PHE A 131 -5.36 11.05 -0.86
CA PHE A 131 -4.46 10.14 -0.16
C PHE A 131 -5.15 9.58 1.08
N ARG A 132 -5.21 8.25 1.23
CA ARG A 132 -5.74 7.60 2.44
C ARG A 132 -4.71 6.64 3.00
N LYS A 133 -4.36 6.85 4.27
CA LYS A 133 -3.44 6.01 5.02
C LYS A 133 -4.20 4.88 5.70
N THR A 134 -3.57 3.72 5.82
CA THR A 134 -4.03 2.64 6.71
C THR A 134 -2.82 2.15 7.48
N ASN A 135 -2.86 2.31 8.80
CA ASN A 135 -1.79 1.90 9.68
C ASN A 135 -2.12 0.52 10.26
N HIS A 136 -1.22 -0.45 10.16
CA HIS A 136 -1.42 -1.77 10.73
C HIS A 136 -0.45 -2.07 11.87
N GLY A 137 -0.77 -3.08 12.68
CA GLY A 137 0.11 -3.58 13.73
C GLY A 137 -0.25 -3.07 15.13
N PRO A 138 0.25 -3.77 16.17
CA PRO A 138 -0.24 -3.64 17.55
C PRO A 138 0.22 -2.37 18.27
N ARG A 139 1.14 -1.60 17.69
CA ARG A 139 1.63 -0.33 18.27
C ARG A 139 0.93 0.90 17.71
N THR A 140 0.12 0.74 16.67
CA THR A 140 -0.74 1.79 16.14
C THR A 140 -1.86 2.08 17.15
N PRO A 141 -2.23 3.36 17.38
CA PRO A 141 -3.41 3.73 18.16
C PRO A 141 -4.65 2.94 17.75
N GLU A 142 -5.48 2.54 18.73
CA GLU A 142 -6.59 1.62 18.49
C GLU A 142 -7.63 2.19 17.50
N ASP A 143 -7.84 3.49 17.52
CA ASP A 143 -8.73 4.24 16.63
C ASP A 143 -8.22 4.35 15.19
N GLU A 144 -6.90 4.20 14.98
CA GLU A 144 -6.27 4.25 13.65
C GLU A 144 -5.92 2.86 13.09
N ARG A 145 -5.88 1.83 13.94
CA ARG A 145 -5.34 0.52 13.61
C ARG A 145 -6.27 -0.25 12.68
N ASP A 146 -5.71 -0.69 11.56
CA ASP A 146 -6.41 -1.46 10.51
C ASP A 146 -7.59 -0.71 9.87
N VAL A 147 -7.70 0.61 10.09
CA VAL A 147 -8.75 1.50 9.57
C VAL A 147 -8.20 2.42 8.49
N GLU A 148 -8.91 2.55 7.37
CA GLU A 148 -8.59 3.52 6.32
C GLU A 148 -8.94 4.93 6.83
N GLN A 149 -7.93 5.78 7.01
CA GLN A 149 -8.06 7.13 7.57
C GLN A 149 -8.74 8.10 6.60
N GLU A 150 -9.18 9.23 7.14
CA GLU A 150 -9.76 10.31 6.33
C GLU A 150 -8.80 10.77 5.23
N GLY A 151 -9.35 10.99 4.04
CA GLY A 151 -8.57 11.28 2.85
C GLY A 151 -8.04 12.70 2.82
N VAL A 152 -6.72 12.85 2.71
CA VAL A 152 -6.10 14.16 2.49
C VAL A 152 -6.22 14.53 1.01
N VAL A 153 -6.94 15.61 0.73
CA VAL A 153 -7.20 16.09 -0.63
C VAL A 153 -6.13 17.06 -1.10
N ARG A 154 -5.67 16.87 -2.33
CA ARG A 154 -4.79 17.77 -3.10
C ARG A 154 -5.32 17.92 -4.52
N TYR A 155 -4.83 18.92 -5.24
CA TYR A 155 -5.25 19.18 -6.62
C TYR A 155 -4.06 19.36 -7.54
N LEU A 156 -4.01 18.58 -8.61
CA LEU A 156 -3.11 18.83 -9.73
C LEU A 156 -3.75 19.86 -10.66
N ARG A 157 -2.99 20.88 -11.06
CA ARG A 157 -3.47 22.02 -11.86
C ARG A 157 -2.52 22.30 -13.01
N LYS A 158 -3.06 22.85 -14.11
CA LYS A 158 -2.22 23.35 -15.20
C LYS A 158 -1.66 24.71 -14.80
N GLU A 159 -0.36 24.75 -14.51
CA GLU A 159 0.34 25.98 -14.19
C GLU A 159 1.10 26.49 -15.41
N LYS A 160 1.09 27.81 -15.65
CA LYS A 160 1.91 28.42 -16.70
C LYS A 160 3.39 28.37 -16.32
N VAL A 161 4.26 28.27 -17.31
CA VAL A 161 5.72 28.28 -17.10
C VAL A 161 6.16 29.61 -16.47
N SER A 162 5.63 30.72 -16.98
CA SER A 162 5.84 32.06 -16.42
C SER A 162 4.64 32.97 -16.70
N LYS A 163 4.66 34.20 -16.18
CA LYS A 163 3.63 35.22 -16.50
C LYS A 163 3.63 35.62 -17.98
N TYR A 164 4.76 35.49 -18.66
CA TYR A 164 4.97 35.93 -20.04
C TYR A 164 4.88 34.79 -21.07
N ASP A 165 4.97 33.54 -20.62
CA ASP A 165 4.83 32.35 -21.46
C ASP A 165 3.39 31.81 -21.37
N ARG A 166 2.74 31.66 -22.53
CA ARG A 166 1.39 31.08 -22.61
C ARG A 166 1.40 29.55 -22.43
N SER A 167 2.57 28.92 -22.47
CA SER A 167 2.75 27.48 -22.31
C SER A 167 2.52 27.03 -20.87
N PHE A 168 1.93 25.84 -20.72
CA PHE A 168 1.78 25.19 -19.43
C PHE A 168 3.00 24.32 -19.12
N ARG A 169 3.38 24.24 -17.83
CA ARG A 169 4.38 23.27 -17.36
C ARG A 169 3.93 21.87 -17.77
N PRO A 170 4.81 21.02 -18.33
CA PRO A 170 4.42 19.72 -18.89
C PRO A 170 3.95 18.72 -17.83
N VAL A 171 4.29 18.95 -16.56
CA VAL A 171 3.96 18.08 -15.43
C VAL A 171 3.42 18.93 -14.28
N SER A 172 2.29 18.49 -13.71
CA SER A 172 1.80 18.96 -12.42
C SER A 172 2.18 17.92 -11.37
N THR A 173 2.55 18.37 -10.17
CA THR A 173 2.97 17.49 -9.06
C THR A 173 2.28 17.93 -7.77
N VAL A 174 1.85 16.96 -6.97
CA VAL A 174 1.46 17.16 -5.57
C VAL A 174 2.12 16.09 -4.72
N GLU A 175 2.37 16.40 -3.46
CA GLU A 175 2.94 15.44 -2.51
C GLU A 175 2.30 15.58 -1.14
N ILE A 176 2.39 14.50 -0.36
CA ILE A 176 2.06 14.48 1.06
C ILE A 176 3.26 13.93 1.84
N PRO A 177 3.74 14.65 2.87
CA PRO A 177 4.78 14.16 3.75
C PRO A 177 4.18 13.21 4.79
N GLU A 178 4.90 12.15 5.11
CA GLU A 178 4.60 11.16 6.16
C GLU A 178 5.90 10.70 6.82
N SER A 179 5.82 9.89 7.87
CA SER A 179 7.00 9.32 8.54
C SER A 179 6.77 7.88 9.00
N THR A 180 7.84 7.10 9.10
CA THR A 180 7.77 5.73 9.61
C THR A 180 7.71 5.70 11.13
N LEU A 181 6.53 5.46 11.71
CA LEU A 181 6.36 5.51 13.18
C LEU A 181 6.23 4.13 13.82
N TYR A 182 5.32 3.31 13.30
CA TYR A 182 4.96 2.03 13.92
C TYR A 182 5.56 0.86 13.14
N ARG A 183 6.16 -0.11 13.83
CA ARG A 183 6.56 -1.37 13.19
C ARG A 183 5.33 -2.06 12.59
N GLY A 184 5.40 -2.47 11.33
CA GLY A 184 4.26 -3.01 10.61
C GLY A 184 4.37 -2.88 9.10
N LEU A 185 3.44 -3.50 8.38
CA LEU A 185 3.09 -3.09 7.02
C LEU A 185 2.07 -1.96 7.12
N HIS A 186 2.30 -0.82 6.48
CA HIS A 186 1.33 0.28 6.38
C HIS A 186 1.06 0.58 4.93
N THR A 187 -0.10 1.12 4.60
CA THR A 187 -0.43 1.41 3.19
C THR A 187 -0.86 2.86 3.00
N MET A 188 -0.48 3.42 1.85
CA MET A 188 -0.96 4.70 1.36
C MET A 188 -1.67 4.48 0.03
N LYS A 189 -2.99 4.58 0.07
CA LYS A 189 -3.87 4.57 -1.09
C LYS A 189 -3.89 5.95 -1.74
N CYS A 190 -3.76 5.98 -3.05
CA CYS A 190 -3.92 7.20 -3.85
C CYS A 190 -5.04 6.99 -4.86
N GLU A 191 -6.00 7.90 -4.88
CA GLU A 191 -7.04 7.99 -5.90
C GLU A 191 -6.96 9.33 -6.62
N VAL A 192 -7.06 9.32 -7.95
CA VAL A 192 -7.11 10.53 -8.77
C VAL A 192 -8.39 10.56 -9.57
N TYR A 193 -9.12 11.65 -9.45
CA TYR A 193 -10.37 11.93 -10.16
C TYR A 193 -10.18 13.12 -11.09
N ASP A 194 -10.86 13.10 -12.22
CA ASP A 194 -10.93 14.26 -13.10
C ASP A 194 -11.92 15.33 -12.61
N SER A 195 -12.05 16.43 -13.37
CA SER A 195 -12.97 17.52 -13.04
C SER A 195 -14.45 17.11 -13.03
N ASP A 196 -14.81 16.03 -13.73
CA ASP A 196 -16.18 15.52 -13.81
C ASP A 196 -16.46 14.49 -12.69
N GLY A 197 -15.46 14.21 -11.85
CA GLY A 197 -15.55 13.25 -10.74
C GLY A 197 -15.31 11.81 -11.16
N ILE A 198 -14.82 11.55 -12.37
CA ILE A 198 -14.52 10.20 -12.85
C ILE A 198 -13.19 9.74 -12.25
N LEU A 199 -13.18 8.56 -11.62
CA LEU A 199 -11.96 7.94 -11.13
C LEU A 199 -11.06 7.56 -12.31
N LEU A 200 -9.90 8.19 -12.42
CA LEU A 200 -8.92 7.92 -13.47
C LEU A 200 -7.86 6.91 -13.03
N PHE A 201 -7.41 7.02 -11.79
CA PHE A 201 -6.28 6.27 -11.26
C PHE A 201 -6.51 5.87 -9.80
N ARG A 202 -6.09 4.65 -9.45
CA ARG A 202 -6.12 4.13 -8.08
C ARG A 202 -4.98 3.15 -7.88
N ASP A 203 -4.18 3.35 -6.83
CA ASP A 203 -3.12 2.42 -6.45
C ASP A 203 -2.75 2.54 -4.97
N TRP A 204 -2.05 1.53 -4.46
CA TRP A 204 -1.50 1.49 -3.11
C TRP A 204 0.01 1.36 -3.14
N ILE A 205 0.65 2.03 -2.19
CA ILE A 205 2.04 1.78 -1.81
C ILE A 205 2.04 1.25 -0.38
N GLY A 206 2.58 0.05 -0.19
CA GLY A 206 2.83 -0.57 1.10
C GLY A 206 4.23 -0.23 1.59
N VAL A 207 4.36 0.23 2.82
CA VAL A 207 5.63 0.53 3.49
C VAL A 207 5.83 -0.44 4.63
N MET A 208 6.93 -1.18 4.60
CA MET A 208 7.31 -2.09 5.68
C MET A 208 8.26 -1.38 6.64
N ILE A 209 7.90 -1.35 7.92
CA ILE A 209 8.66 -0.70 9.00
C ILE A 209 9.12 -1.77 9.99
N LYS A 210 10.41 -1.80 10.31
CA LYS A 210 11.02 -2.74 11.27
C LYS A 210 10.98 -2.24 12.71
#